data_AF-A0A140D4A8-F1
#
_entry.id   AF-A0A140D4A8-F1
#
_cell.length_a   1.000
_cell.length_b   1.000
_cell.length_c   1.000
_cell.angle_alpha   90.00
_cell.angle_beta   90.00
_cell.angle_gamma   90.00
#
_symmetry.space_group_name_H-M   'P 1'
#
loop_
_entity.id
_entity.type
_entity.pdbx_description
1 polymer ?
#
loop_
_entity_poly.entity_id
_entity_poly.type
_entity_poly.pdbx_seq_one_letter_code
_entity_poly.pdbx_strand_id
1 'polypeptide(L)'
;GFYVCPGSHRPRWARTCGGPDTYYCAYWGCETTGRAAWNPTSSWDYISVSNNLSFPQATQACKNNNWCNPLVIRFTDPGRKATSWTTGHCWGLRLYISGHDPGLTFGIRLKVTDLGPRVPIGPNPVLSDQRPPSRPVPARPRPPPPSASPPPKNLPTPSVFPQEGTGDRLLSLVQGAYFTLNMTNPAKTQECWLCLVSE
;
A
#
# COMPACT_ATOMS: atom_id res chain seq x y z
N GLY A 1 28.09 27.17 -10.65
CA GLY A 1 27.17 26.04 -10.88
C GLY A 1 27.73 24.82 -10.17
N PHE A 2 27.24 23.62 -10.45
CA PHE A 2 27.87 22.38 -10.00
C PHE A 2 27.60 21.24 -10.97
N TYR A 3 28.47 20.23 -10.96
CA TYR A 3 28.33 19.01 -11.75
C TYR A 3 28.62 17.79 -10.88
N VAL A 4 28.05 16.65 -11.27
CA VAL A 4 28.05 15.42 -10.47
C VAL A 4 28.50 14.26 -11.33
N CYS A 5 29.42 13.46 -10.82
CA CYS A 5 29.97 12.29 -11.51
C CYS A 5 29.69 11.00 -10.72
N PRO A 6 29.31 9.91 -11.40
CA PRO A 6 29.03 8.63 -10.77
C PRO A 6 30.30 7.88 -10.37
N GLY A 7 30.21 7.18 -9.24
CA GLY A 7 31.27 6.33 -8.71
C GLY A 7 31.34 4.96 -9.38
N SER A 8 31.31 3.91 -8.58
CA SER A 8 31.64 2.54 -9.04
C SER A 8 30.63 1.92 -10.01
N HIS A 9 29.38 2.39 -10.07
CA HIS A 9 28.34 1.88 -10.99
C HIS A 9 28.46 2.42 -12.42
N ARG A 10 29.50 3.19 -12.72
CA ARG A 10 29.77 3.73 -14.06
C ARG A 10 30.15 2.63 -15.07
N PRO A 11 29.79 2.80 -16.36
CA PRO A 11 30.23 1.92 -17.44
C PRO A 11 31.75 1.84 -17.56
N ARG A 12 32.24 0.79 -18.22
CA ARG A 12 33.69 0.56 -18.42
C ARG A 12 34.40 1.72 -19.12
N TRP A 13 33.73 2.41 -20.05
CA TRP A 13 34.33 3.53 -20.78
C TRP A 13 34.60 4.74 -19.87
N ALA A 14 33.89 4.88 -18.75
CA ALA A 14 34.04 5.98 -17.79
C ALA A 14 35.11 5.71 -16.71
N ARG A 15 35.93 4.66 -16.86
CA ARG A 15 36.94 4.28 -15.86
C ARG A 15 38.05 5.32 -15.68
N THR A 16 38.30 6.16 -16.69
CA THR A 16 39.29 7.24 -16.66
C THR A 16 38.90 8.39 -15.74
N CYS A 17 37.67 8.44 -15.25
CA CYS A 17 37.14 9.53 -14.43
C CYS A 17 37.72 9.62 -13.00
N GLY A 18 38.74 8.83 -12.68
CA GLY A 18 39.41 8.85 -11.38
C GLY A 18 38.57 8.25 -10.26
N GLY A 19 39.07 8.38 -9.02
CA GLY A 19 38.48 7.81 -7.81
C GLY A 19 37.84 8.86 -6.91
N PRO A 20 37.63 8.53 -5.62
CA PRO A 20 37.12 9.47 -4.62
C PRO A 20 37.97 10.74 -4.46
N ASP A 21 39.28 10.63 -4.65
CA ASP A 21 40.26 11.72 -4.58
C ASP A 21 40.00 12.83 -5.62
N THR A 22 39.45 12.45 -6.78
CA THR A 22 39.00 13.39 -7.81
C THR A 22 37.49 13.60 -7.79
N TYR A 23 36.78 13.14 -6.76
CA TYR A 23 35.32 13.14 -6.70
C TYR A 23 34.70 12.46 -7.93
N TYR A 24 35.36 11.44 -8.48
CA TYR A 24 34.99 10.75 -9.72
C TYR A 24 34.86 11.66 -10.96
N CYS A 25 35.38 12.90 -10.89
CA CYS A 25 35.28 13.92 -11.92
C CYS A 25 36.67 14.37 -12.37
N ALA A 26 37.56 13.42 -12.72
CA ALA A 26 38.93 13.76 -13.14
C ALA A 26 38.99 14.53 -14.47
N TYR A 27 38.01 14.31 -15.36
CA TYR A 27 37.98 14.89 -16.70
C TYR A 27 36.58 15.36 -17.07
N TRP A 28 36.49 16.29 -18.02
CA TRP A 28 35.21 16.66 -18.63
C TRP A 28 34.57 15.48 -19.36
N GLY A 29 33.25 15.39 -19.30
CA GLY A 29 32.47 14.25 -19.82
C GLY A 29 32.31 13.11 -18.82
N CYS A 30 32.90 13.23 -17.63
CA CYS A 30 32.64 12.31 -16.51
C CYS A 30 31.32 12.63 -15.81
N GLU A 31 30.88 13.88 -15.86
CA GLU A 31 29.66 14.32 -15.24
C GLU A 31 28.42 13.83 -15.98
N THR A 32 27.41 13.46 -15.20
CA THR A 32 26.15 12.88 -15.70
C THR A 32 24.93 13.70 -15.32
N THR A 33 25.09 14.61 -14.35
CA THR A 33 24.02 15.50 -13.88
C THR A 33 24.59 16.72 -13.14
N GLY A 34 23.73 17.63 -12.72
CA GLY A 34 24.09 18.85 -12.00
C GLY A 34 23.45 20.11 -12.59
N ARG A 35 23.74 21.24 -11.96
CA ARG A 35 23.30 22.57 -12.42
C ARG A 35 24.49 23.36 -12.96
N ALA A 36 24.84 23.08 -14.21
CA ALA A 36 25.85 23.78 -14.98
C ALA A 36 25.27 24.36 -16.28
N ALA A 37 25.99 25.29 -16.92
CA ALA A 37 25.51 25.96 -18.13
C ALA A 37 25.30 24.99 -19.31
N TRP A 38 26.13 23.94 -19.40
CA TRP A 38 26.02 22.89 -20.43
C TRP A 38 25.01 21.79 -20.11
N ASN A 39 24.33 21.88 -18.96
CA ASN A 39 23.24 20.97 -18.55
C ASN A 39 23.58 19.47 -18.74
N PRO A 40 24.55 18.93 -17.98
CA PRO A 40 24.97 17.53 -18.14
C PRO A 40 23.81 16.57 -17.86
N THR A 41 23.67 15.56 -18.72
CA THR A 41 22.64 14.52 -18.62
C THR A 41 23.21 13.17 -19.01
N SER A 42 22.57 12.09 -18.55
CA SER A 42 22.97 10.72 -18.84
C SER A 42 21.74 9.84 -19.05
N SER A 43 21.84 8.89 -19.98
CA SER A 43 20.81 7.88 -20.26
C SER A 43 20.91 6.64 -19.36
N TRP A 44 21.96 6.53 -18.55
CA TRP A 44 22.29 5.32 -17.79
C TRP A 44 22.51 5.55 -16.30
N ASP A 45 22.82 6.77 -15.87
CA ASP A 45 23.07 7.05 -14.45
C ASP A 45 21.76 7.02 -13.66
N TYR A 46 21.85 6.74 -12.36
CA TYR A 46 20.71 6.39 -11.52
C TYR A 46 19.98 7.59 -10.93
N ILE A 47 20.61 8.76 -10.92
CA ILE A 47 20.04 9.98 -10.35
C ILE A 47 20.24 11.18 -11.26
N SER A 48 19.36 12.17 -11.09
CA SER A 48 19.62 13.55 -11.46
C SER A 48 19.68 14.43 -10.21
N VAL A 49 20.54 15.44 -10.23
CA VAL A 49 20.78 16.34 -9.10
C VAL A 49 20.62 17.79 -9.55
N SER A 50 19.85 18.57 -8.80
CA SER A 50 19.68 20.01 -9.03
C SER A 50 19.60 20.77 -7.70
N ASN A 51 19.54 22.10 -7.76
CA ASN A 51 19.20 22.93 -6.61
C ASN A 51 17.72 22.76 -6.27
N ASN A 52 17.39 22.61 -4.98
CA ASN A 52 15.99 22.57 -4.54
C ASN A 52 15.39 23.98 -4.38
N LEU A 53 16.23 25.00 -4.15
CA LEU A 53 15.80 26.38 -3.97
C LEU A 53 16.18 27.25 -5.16
N SER A 54 15.32 28.22 -5.46
CA SER A 54 15.66 29.36 -6.31
C SER A 54 16.62 30.32 -5.57
N PHE A 55 17.32 31.18 -6.30
CA PHE A 55 18.27 32.13 -5.73
C PHE A 55 17.66 33.05 -4.65
N PRO A 56 16.44 33.64 -4.83
CA PRO A 56 15.83 34.45 -3.78
C PRO A 56 15.52 33.66 -2.50
N GLN A 57 15.01 32.42 -2.64
CA GLN A 57 14.71 31.54 -1.50
C GLN A 57 15.99 31.14 -0.74
N ALA A 58 17.03 30.75 -1.47
CA ALA A 58 18.33 30.42 -0.89
C ALA A 58 18.93 31.62 -0.13
N THR A 59 18.86 32.82 -0.72
CA THR A 59 19.35 34.05 -0.07
C THR A 59 18.65 34.30 1.27
N GLN A 60 17.32 34.15 1.32
CA GLN A 60 16.58 34.32 2.57
C GLN A 60 16.96 33.26 3.61
N ALA A 61 17.11 32.00 3.21
CA ALA A 61 17.54 30.92 4.09
C ALA A 61 18.95 31.17 4.66
N CYS A 62 19.90 31.61 3.82
CA CYS A 62 21.27 31.90 4.26
C CYS A 62 21.30 33.07 5.26
N LYS A 63 20.53 34.14 5.00
CA LYS A 63 20.43 35.30 5.91
C LYS A 63 19.91 34.92 7.29
N ASN A 64 19.03 33.93 7.35
CA ASN A 64 18.49 33.40 8.60
C ASN A 64 19.42 32.37 9.27
N ASN A 65 20.66 32.23 8.80
CA ASN A 65 21.65 31.26 9.28
C ASN A 65 21.18 29.79 9.23
N ASN A 66 20.29 29.47 8.29
CA ASN A 66 19.79 28.11 8.03
C ASN A 66 20.61 27.42 6.93
N TRP A 67 20.48 26.09 6.83
CA TRP A 67 20.97 25.34 5.68
C TRP A 67 20.33 25.84 4.38
N CYS A 68 21.11 26.52 3.54
CA CYS A 68 20.59 27.25 2.39
C CYS A 68 21.06 26.73 1.02
N ASN A 69 21.79 25.61 1.00
CA ASN A 69 22.22 24.92 -0.23
C ASN A 69 21.60 23.51 -0.36
N PRO A 70 20.27 23.34 -0.24
CA PRO A 70 19.65 22.03 -0.36
C PRO A 70 19.65 21.54 -1.82
N LEU A 71 19.99 20.28 -2.00
CA LEU A 71 19.90 19.58 -3.28
C LEU A 71 18.57 18.85 -3.42
N VAL A 72 18.07 18.76 -4.65
CA VAL A 72 17.00 17.82 -5.01
C VAL A 72 17.63 16.68 -5.81
N ILE A 73 17.43 15.46 -5.32
CA ILE A 73 17.91 14.23 -5.97
C ILE A 73 16.70 13.45 -6.46
N ARG A 74 16.66 13.14 -7.75
CA ARG A 74 15.57 12.37 -8.36
C ARG A 74 16.14 11.08 -8.96
N PHE A 75 15.48 9.95 -8.68
CA PHE A 75 15.83 8.70 -9.33
C PHE A 75 15.42 8.76 -10.81
N THR A 76 16.31 8.32 -11.69
CA THR A 76 16.05 8.15 -13.13
C THR A 76 15.36 6.81 -13.40
N ASP A 77 14.98 6.54 -14.65
CA ASP A 77 14.47 5.22 -15.04
C ASP A 77 15.48 4.09 -14.80
N PRO A 78 16.78 4.21 -15.19
CA PRO A 78 17.81 3.25 -14.80
C PRO A 78 17.92 3.09 -13.28
N GLY A 79 17.88 4.20 -12.53
CA GLY A 79 17.98 4.17 -11.08
C GLY A 79 16.84 3.42 -10.41
N ARG A 80 15.60 3.60 -10.87
CA ARG A 80 14.43 2.85 -10.37
C ARG A 80 14.52 1.35 -10.63
N LYS A 81 15.22 0.93 -11.69
CA LYS A 81 15.37 -0.47 -12.08
C LYS A 81 16.56 -1.15 -11.42
N ALA A 82 17.49 -0.40 -10.84
CA ALA A 82 18.65 -0.96 -10.16
C ALA A 82 18.24 -1.69 -8.88
N THR A 83 18.78 -2.88 -8.66
CA THR A 83 18.48 -3.73 -7.49
C THR A 83 19.55 -3.65 -6.40
N SER A 84 20.67 -3.00 -6.66
CA SER A 84 21.84 -2.89 -5.78
C SER A 84 21.77 -1.71 -4.78
N TRP A 85 20.60 -1.11 -4.56
CA TRP A 85 20.49 0.02 -3.65
C TRP A 85 20.83 -0.29 -2.19
N THR A 86 20.73 -1.56 -1.77
CA THR A 86 21.08 -1.98 -0.41
C THR A 86 22.58 -1.92 -0.13
N THR A 87 23.43 -2.18 -1.14
CA THR A 87 24.89 -1.95 -1.04
C THR A 87 25.21 -0.46 -1.07
N GLY A 88 24.37 0.31 -1.77
CA GLY A 88 24.52 1.74 -1.96
C GLY A 88 25.42 2.09 -3.15
N HIS A 89 25.25 3.32 -3.60
CA HIS A 89 25.99 3.91 -4.72
C HIS A 89 26.54 5.26 -4.32
N CYS A 90 27.68 5.65 -4.89
CA CYS A 90 28.36 6.90 -4.58
C CYS A 90 28.47 7.78 -5.82
N TRP A 91 28.48 9.09 -5.57
CA TRP A 91 28.75 10.14 -6.56
C TRP A 91 29.72 11.14 -5.96
N GLY A 92 30.40 11.87 -6.82
CA GLY A 92 31.12 13.08 -6.44
C GLY A 92 30.43 14.30 -7.02
N LEU A 93 30.40 15.37 -6.25
CA LEU A 93 29.87 16.67 -6.63
C LEU A 93 31.01 17.68 -6.60
N ARG A 94 31.15 18.46 -7.67
CA ARG A 94 32.09 19.58 -7.74
C ARG A 94 31.35 20.89 -8.02
N LEU A 95 31.73 21.95 -7.30
CA LEU A 95 31.29 23.30 -7.64
C LEU A 95 32.07 23.76 -8.87
N TYR A 96 31.36 24.28 -9.88
CA TYR A 96 31.98 24.90 -11.04
C TYR A 96 32.22 26.38 -10.75
N ILE A 97 33.47 26.71 -10.42
CA ILE A 97 33.93 28.06 -10.05
C ILE A 97 35.23 28.40 -10.80
N SER A 98 35.69 29.65 -10.69
CA SER A 98 37.01 30.01 -11.24
C SER A 98 38.12 29.42 -10.37
N GLY A 99 39.12 28.79 -11.00
CA GLY A 99 40.25 28.16 -10.32
C GLY A 99 40.04 26.68 -10.04
N HIS A 100 40.35 26.24 -8.83
CA HIS A 100 40.13 24.85 -8.42
C HIS A 100 38.68 24.63 -8.03
N ASP A 101 38.03 23.64 -8.64
CA ASP A 101 36.66 23.24 -8.33
C ASP A 101 36.62 22.38 -7.05
N PRO A 102 36.20 22.93 -5.88
CA PRO A 102 36.07 22.15 -4.67
C PRO A 102 34.93 21.14 -4.82
N GLY A 103 35.03 20.03 -4.10
CA GLY A 103 34.03 18.99 -4.18
C GLY A 103 33.90 18.14 -2.94
N LEU A 104 32.99 17.18 -3.03
CA LEU A 104 32.73 16.17 -2.02
C LEU A 104 32.23 14.89 -2.68
N THR A 105 32.31 13.78 -1.96
CA THR A 105 31.61 12.54 -2.32
C THR A 105 30.40 12.33 -1.40
N PHE A 106 29.31 11.81 -1.96
CA PHE A 106 28.13 11.42 -1.19
C PHE A 106 27.59 10.07 -1.68
N GLY A 107 26.84 9.38 -0.83
CA GLY A 107 26.27 8.07 -1.12
C GLY A 107 24.77 8.00 -0.87
N ILE A 108 24.09 7.17 -1.64
CA ILE A 108 22.65 6.87 -1.50
C ILE A 108 22.50 5.36 -1.34
N ARG A 109 21.77 4.94 -0.30
CA ARG A 109 21.46 3.53 -0.04
C ARG A 109 20.01 3.34 0.42
N LEU A 110 19.43 2.21 0.07
CA LEU A 110 18.13 1.76 0.55
C LEU A 110 18.31 0.97 1.84
N LYS A 111 17.61 1.39 2.91
CA LYS A 111 17.46 0.59 4.12
C LYS A 111 16.07 -0.05 4.11
N VAL A 112 16.02 -1.37 4.01
CA VAL A 112 14.79 -2.15 4.12
C VAL A 112 14.63 -2.59 5.57
N THR A 113 13.52 -2.22 6.18
CA THR A 113 13.18 -2.62 7.55
C THR A 113 11.97 -3.54 7.49
N ASP A 114 12.02 -4.67 8.19
CA ASP A 114 10.86 -5.53 8.36
C ASP A 114 9.84 -4.83 9.29
N LEU A 115 8.58 -4.83 8.90
CA LEU A 115 7.48 -4.25 9.69
C LEU A 115 6.99 -5.20 10.78
N GLY A 116 7.63 -6.36 10.93
CA GLY A 116 7.27 -7.41 11.88
C GLY A 116 6.44 -8.51 11.22
N PRO A 117 6.12 -9.59 11.97
CA PRO A 117 5.36 -10.70 11.43
C PRO A 117 3.99 -10.22 10.94
N ARG A 118 3.77 -10.33 9.63
CA ARG A 118 2.43 -10.24 9.06
C ARG A 118 1.64 -11.43 9.60
N VAL A 119 0.92 -11.25 10.70
CA VAL A 119 0.01 -12.26 11.22
C VAL A 119 -1.04 -12.47 10.13
N PRO A 120 -1.10 -13.65 9.49
CA PRO A 120 -2.19 -13.96 8.58
C PRO A 120 -3.46 -13.86 9.41
N ILE A 121 -4.40 -12.98 9.02
CA ILE A 121 -5.78 -13.13 9.46
C ILE A 121 -6.24 -14.41 8.78
N GLY A 122 -6.09 -15.53 9.49
CA GLY A 122 -6.37 -16.87 9.00
C GLY A 122 -7.83 -17.00 8.57
N PRO A 123 -8.20 -18.13 7.94
CA PRO A 123 -9.58 -18.36 7.57
C PRO A 123 -10.47 -18.17 8.80
N ASN A 124 -11.56 -17.41 8.65
CA ASN A 124 -12.52 -17.20 9.71
C ASN A 124 -12.87 -18.57 10.32
N PRO A 125 -12.79 -18.73 11.66
CA PRO A 125 -13.07 -20.01 12.29
C PRO A 125 -14.47 -20.48 11.87
N VAL A 126 -14.53 -21.69 11.32
CA VAL A 126 -15.78 -22.35 10.95
C VAL A 126 -16.52 -22.64 12.26
N LEU A 127 -17.64 -21.96 12.47
CA LEU A 127 -18.50 -22.24 13.63
C LEU A 127 -19.02 -23.68 13.49
N SER A 128 -18.92 -24.48 14.55
CA SER A 128 -19.33 -25.90 14.56
C SER A 128 -20.79 -26.13 14.13
N ASP A 129 -21.63 -25.10 14.27
CA ASP A 129 -23.05 -25.10 13.92
C ASP A 129 -23.32 -24.43 12.56
N GLN A 130 -22.34 -24.30 11.67
CA GLN A 130 -22.57 -23.80 10.30
C GLN A 130 -23.44 -24.78 9.52
N ARG A 131 -24.75 -24.52 9.56
CA ARG A 131 -25.75 -25.17 8.71
C ARG A 131 -26.42 -24.10 7.86
N PRO A 132 -26.74 -24.40 6.58
CA PRO A 132 -27.59 -23.56 5.76
C PRO A 132 -28.92 -23.29 6.47
N PRO A 133 -29.59 -22.15 6.19
CA PRO A 133 -30.93 -21.91 6.70
C PRO A 133 -31.87 -23.07 6.36
N SER A 134 -32.68 -23.46 7.33
CA SER A 134 -33.71 -24.48 7.19
C SER A 134 -34.69 -24.04 6.10
N ARG A 135 -34.94 -24.88 5.09
CA ARG A 135 -35.97 -24.58 4.09
C ARG A 135 -37.36 -24.60 4.74
N PRO A 136 -38.27 -23.68 4.38
CA PRO A 136 -39.66 -23.78 4.81
C PRO A 136 -40.21 -25.13 4.35
N VAL A 137 -40.72 -25.92 5.29
CA VAL A 137 -41.45 -27.15 4.96
C VAL A 137 -42.74 -26.73 4.26
N PRO A 138 -43.00 -27.13 3.00
CA PRO A 138 -44.27 -26.83 2.35
C PRO A 138 -45.41 -27.37 3.21
N ALA A 139 -46.40 -26.53 3.51
CA ALA A 139 -47.56 -26.93 4.28
C ALA A 139 -48.24 -28.11 3.56
N ARG A 140 -48.18 -29.31 4.15
CA ARG A 140 -48.96 -30.44 3.66
C ARG A 140 -50.44 -30.04 3.70
N PRO A 141 -51.23 -30.34 2.63
CA PRO A 141 -52.68 -30.19 2.67
C PRO A 141 -53.23 -30.93 3.89
N ARG A 142 -54.03 -30.23 4.71
CA ARG A 142 -54.65 -30.78 5.92
C ARG A 142 -55.56 -31.96 5.52
N PRO A 143 -55.33 -33.19 6.02
CA PRO A 143 -56.26 -34.29 5.82
C PRO A 143 -57.62 -33.99 6.48
N PRO A 144 -58.74 -34.51 5.96
CA PRO A 144 -60.06 -34.32 6.57
C PRO A 144 -60.12 -34.95 7.98
N PRO A 145 -60.96 -34.42 8.88
CA PRO A 145 -60.98 -34.84 10.28
C PRO A 145 -61.45 -36.29 10.45
N PRO A 146 -60.74 -37.14 11.21
CA PRO A 146 -61.24 -38.45 11.60
C PRO A 146 -62.30 -38.32 12.71
N SER A 147 -63.31 -39.18 12.60
CA SER A 147 -64.42 -39.36 13.55
C SER A 147 -63.94 -39.72 14.95
N ALA A 148 -64.75 -39.32 15.94
CA ALA A 148 -64.48 -39.37 17.37
C ALA A 148 -64.11 -40.78 17.88
N SER A 149 -62.95 -40.87 18.53
CA SER A 149 -62.61 -41.90 19.53
C SER A 149 -61.53 -41.32 20.46
N PRO A 150 -61.60 -41.52 21.80
CA PRO A 150 -60.68 -40.90 22.73
C PRO A 150 -59.29 -41.59 22.69
N PRO A 151 -58.17 -40.84 22.72
CA PRO A 151 -56.83 -41.44 22.75
C PRO A 151 -56.43 -41.88 24.17
N PRO A 152 -55.58 -42.91 24.30
CA PRO A 152 -54.97 -43.26 25.59
C PRO A 152 -53.88 -42.25 25.99
N LYS A 153 -53.76 -42.00 27.30
CA LYS A 153 -52.76 -41.11 27.91
C LYS A 153 -51.34 -41.61 27.60
N ASN A 154 -50.57 -40.85 26.83
CA ASN A 154 -49.13 -41.04 26.69
C ASN A 154 -48.34 -39.91 27.37
N LEU A 155 -47.27 -40.32 28.05
CA LEU A 155 -46.29 -39.52 28.79
C LEU A 155 -45.68 -38.37 27.95
N PRO A 156 -45.25 -37.26 28.58
CA PRO A 156 -44.56 -36.17 27.88
C PRO A 156 -43.14 -36.60 27.50
N THR A 157 -42.89 -36.74 26.19
CA THR A 157 -41.54 -36.82 25.60
C THR A 157 -40.83 -35.47 25.79
N PRO A 158 -39.52 -35.43 26.12
CA PRO A 158 -38.79 -34.18 26.15
C PRO A 158 -38.76 -33.56 24.75
N SER A 159 -39.34 -32.37 24.62
CA SER A 159 -39.24 -31.55 23.42
C SER A 159 -37.79 -31.10 23.26
N VAL A 160 -37.01 -31.86 22.48
CA VAL A 160 -35.72 -31.39 21.97
C VAL A 160 -36.04 -30.25 21.00
N PHE A 161 -35.89 -29.01 21.45
CA PHE A 161 -35.87 -27.87 20.53
C PHE A 161 -34.76 -28.13 19.50
N PRO A 162 -35.05 -28.07 18.18
CA PRO A 162 -34.00 -28.10 17.18
C PRO A 162 -33.06 -26.93 17.48
N GLN A 163 -31.82 -27.23 17.84
CA GLN A 163 -30.81 -26.21 18.05
C GLN A 163 -30.60 -25.50 16.70
N GLU A 164 -31.15 -24.29 16.56
CA GLU A 164 -31.09 -23.50 15.33
C GLU A 164 -29.64 -23.37 14.86
N GLY A 165 -29.41 -23.71 13.59
CA GLY A 165 -28.10 -23.59 12.96
C GLY A 165 -27.69 -22.14 12.79
N THR A 166 -26.40 -21.90 12.54
CA THR A 166 -25.85 -20.54 12.35
C THR A 166 -26.57 -19.80 11.21
N GLY A 167 -26.98 -20.52 10.15
CA GLY A 167 -27.76 -19.94 9.04
C GLY A 167 -29.13 -19.42 9.47
N ASP A 168 -29.84 -20.14 10.33
CA ASP A 168 -31.15 -19.73 10.87
C ASP A 168 -31.01 -18.50 11.77
N ARG A 169 -30.00 -18.49 12.65
CA ARG A 169 -29.74 -17.34 13.53
C ARG A 169 -29.38 -16.07 12.75
N LEU A 170 -28.55 -16.21 11.70
CA LEU A 170 -28.20 -15.09 10.83
C LEU A 170 -29.42 -14.59 10.06
N LEU A 171 -30.23 -15.49 9.52
CA LEU A 171 -31.45 -15.14 8.80
C LEU A 171 -32.45 -14.43 9.73
N SER A 172 -32.62 -14.92 10.96
CA SER A 172 -33.47 -14.29 12.00
C SER A 172 -33.01 -12.88 12.36
N LEU A 173 -31.68 -12.64 12.43
CA LEU A 173 -31.14 -11.30 12.64
C LEU A 173 -31.45 -10.36 11.48
N VAL A 174 -31.29 -10.82 10.24
CA VAL A 174 -31.62 -10.03 9.04
C VAL A 174 -33.12 -9.74 8.97
N GLN A 175 -33.96 -10.73 9.24
CA GLN A 175 -35.42 -10.56 9.29
C GLN A 175 -35.84 -9.58 10.39
N GLY A 176 -35.29 -9.69 11.60
CA GLY A 176 -35.58 -8.77 12.70
C GLY A 176 -35.17 -7.33 12.41
N ALA A 177 -34.00 -7.13 11.79
CA ALA A 177 -33.56 -5.82 11.32
C ALA A 177 -34.48 -5.25 10.24
N TYR A 178 -34.88 -6.09 9.28
CA TYR A 178 -35.83 -5.71 8.23
C TYR A 178 -37.19 -5.29 8.81
N PHE A 179 -37.79 -6.09 9.71
CA PHE A 179 -39.07 -5.75 10.32
C PHE A 179 -39.00 -4.43 11.10
N THR A 180 -37.93 -4.23 11.86
CA THR A 180 -37.71 -2.99 12.62
C THR A 180 -37.57 -1.79 11.70
N LEU A 181 -36.81 -1.93 10.60
CA LEU A 181 -36.63 -0.88 9.61
C LEU A 181 -37.93 -0.59 8.84
N ASN A 182 -38.69 -1.62 8.46
CA ASN A 182 -39.96 -1.47 7.77
C ASN A 182 -41.00 -0.75 8.65
N MET A 183 -41.04 -1.07 9.95
CA MET A 183 -41.93 -0.38 10.90
C MET A 183 -41.55 1.09 11.13
N THR A 184 -40.26 1.42 11.10
CA THR A 184 -39.77 2.76 11.44
C THR A 184 -39.60 3.68 10.23
N ASN A 185 -39.21 3.14 9.07
CA ASN A 185 -39.04 3.86 7.82
C ASN A 185 -39.26 2.94 6.60
N PRO A 186 -40.52 2.73 6.19
CA PRO A 186 -40.87 1.77 5.15
C PRO A 186 -40.30 2.11 3.75
N ALA A 187 -39.96 3.38 3.49
CA ALA A 187 -39.37 3.78 2.21
C ALA A 187 -37.95 3.20 2.01
N LYS A 188 -37.20 2.97 3.10
CA LYS A 188 -35.83 2.42 3.04
C LYS A 188 -35.79 0.92 2.79
N THR A 189 -36.88 0.20 3.03
CA THR A 189 -37.01 -1.23 2.75
C THR A 189 -37.53 -1.52 1.34
N GLN A 190 -37.90 -0.48 0.56
CA GLN A 190 -38.33 -0.63 -0.84
C GLN A 190 -37.16 -0.59 -1.84
N GLU A 191 -35.97 -0.17 -1.43
CA GLU A 191 -34.79 -0.27 -2.28
C GLU A 191 -34.32 -1.73 -2.34
N CYS A 192 -34.11 -2.25 -3.56
CA CYS A 192 -33.80 -3.66 -3.86
C CYS A 192 -32.57 -4.26 -3.14
N TRP A 193 -31.82 -3.46 -2.38
CA TRP A 193 -30.69 -3.91 -1.58
C TRP A 193 -31.10 -4.75 -0.35
N LEU A 194 -32.38 -4.71 0.08
CA LEU A 194 -32.89 -5.41 1.26
C LEU A 194 -34.08 -6.35 0.98
N CYS A 195 -34.42 -6.62 -0.27
CA CYS A 195 -35.55 -7.49 -0.60
C CYS A 195 -35.23 -8.96 -0.28
N LEU A 196 -35.56 -9.40 0.94
CA LEU A 196 -35.75 -10.81 1.26
C LEU A 196 -36.97 -11.30 0.49
N VAL A 197 -36.74 -11.95 -0.65
CA VAL A 197 -37.80 -12.61 -1.41
C VAL A 197 -38.25 -13.84 -0.61
N SER A 198 -39.42 -13.76 0.03
CA SER A 198 -40.12 -14.90 0.60
C SER A 198 -40.93 -15.57 -0.52
N GLU A 199 -40.65 -16.85 -0.81
CA GLU A 199 -41.60 -17.72 -1.53
C GLU A 199 -42.75 -18.13 -0.61
#